data_AF-A0A7X9KJF5-F1
#
_entry.id   AF-A0A7X9KJF5-F1
#
_cell.length_a   1.000
_cell.length_b   1.000
_cell.length_c   1.000
_cell.angle_alpha   90.00
_cell.angle_beta   90.00
_cell.angle_gamma   90.00
#
_symmetry.space_group_name_H-M   'P 1'
#
loop_
_entity.id
_entity.type
_entity.pdbx_description
1 polymer ?
#
loop_
_entity_poly.entity_id
_entity_poly.type
_entity_poly.pdbx_seq_one_letter_code
_entity_poly.pdbx_strand_id
1 'polypeptide(L)' 'MTERTAGDFPISPTTDWGRDLDILDPRYVADPFGVWRELRDGCPVAFSERRGRAWMPVNYDDISTVA' A
#
# COMPACT_ATOMS: atom_id res chain seq x y z
N MET A 1 16.51 -28.26 -7.82
CA MET A 1 15.66 -27.68 -6.75
C MET A 1 15.87 -26.19 -6.80
N THR A 2 15.06 -25.49 -7.60
CA THR A 2 15.21 -24.03 -7.73
C THR A 2 14.33 -23.41 -6.66
N GLU A 3 14.94 -22.91 -5.59
CA GLU A 3 14.24 -22.14 -4.58
C GLU A 3 13.70 -20.87 -5.24
N ARG A 4 12.37 -20.79 -5.42
CA ARG A 4 11.72 -19.51 -5.67
C ARG A 4 11.71 -18.75 -4.36
N THR A 5 12.65 -17.82 -4.20
CA THR A 5 12.53 -16.78 -3.17
C THR A 5 11.25 -16.00 -3.46
N ALA A 6 10.36 -15.88 -2.49
CA ALA A 6 9.19 -15.02 -2.59
C ALA A 6 9.65 -13.56 -2.74
N GLY A 7 9.74 -13.06 -3.96
CA GLY A 7 10.19 -11.68 -4.21
C GLY A 7 10.56 -11.32 -5.64
N ASP A 8 10.82 -12.28 -6.53
CA ASP A 8 11.41 -11.99 -7.86
C ASP A 8 10.38 -11.79 -8.99
N PHE A 9 9.15 -11.36 -8.66
CA PHE A 9 8.25 -10.88 -9.71
C PHE A 9 8.46 -9.38 -9.90
N PRO A 10 8.66 -8.88 -11.13
CA PRO A 10 8.64 -7.45 -11.38
C PRO A 10 7.22 -6.93 -11.10
N ILE A 11 7.03 -6.41 -9.90
CA ILE A 11 5.82 -5.75 -9.44
C ILE A 11 5.76 -4.41 -10.18
N SER A 12 4.80 -4.25 -11.10
CA SER A 12 4.59 -2.98 -11.81
C SER A 12 4.31 -1.85 -10.82
N PRO A 13 4.76 -0.61 -11.10
CA PRO A 13 4.47 0.53 -10.23
C PRO A 13 2.96 0.69 -10.02
N THR A 14 2.55 0.98 -8.79
CA THR A 14 1.13 1.27 -8.53
C THR A 14 0.67 2.52 -9.26
N THR A 15 -0.56 2.50 -9.74
CA THR A 15 -1.19 3.64 -10.44
C THR A 15 -2.32 4.27 -9.63
N ASP A 16 -2.76 3.61 -8.56
CA ASP A 16 -3.80 4.05 -7.64
C ASP A 16 -3.43 3.55 -6.24
N TRP A 17 -2.93 4.45 -5.40
CA TRP A 17 -2.50 4.11 -4.04
C TRP A 17 -3.65 3.57 -3.17
N GLY A 18 -4.90 3.98 -3.44
CA GLY A 18 -6.09 3.56 -2.68
C GLY A 18 -6.59 2.17 -3.04
N ARG A 19 -6.28 1.67 -4.25
CA ARG A 19 -6.72 0.34 -4.73
C ARG A 19 -5.59 -0.67 -4.93
N ASP A 20 -4.35 -0.21 -4.83
CA ASP A 20 -3.17 -1.04 -5.05
C ASP A 20 -1.96 -0.49 -4.28
N LEU A 21 -2.14 -0.29 -2.97
CA LEU A 21 -1.09 0.22 -2.06
C LEU A 21 0.20 -0.63 -2.16
N ASP A 22 1.34 0.04 -2.33
CA ASP A 22 2.67 -0.59 -2.22
C ASP A 22 3.66 0.31 -1.46
N ILE A 23 3.75 0.12 -0.14
CA ILE A 23 4.71 0.84 0.70
C ILE A 23 6.18 0.52 0.39
N LEU A 24 6.44 -0.44 -0.50
CA LEU A 24 7.78 -0.79 -0.97
C LEU A 24 8.11 -0.19 -2.34
N ASP A 25 7.17 0.54 -2.97
CA ASP A 25 7.42 1.25 -4.23
C ASP A 25 8.47 2.37 -3.99
N PRO A 26 9.49 2.51 -4.84
CA PRO A 26 10.51 3.56 -4.68
C PRO A 26 9.93 4.98 -4.59
N ARG A 27 8.77 5.24 -5.22
CA ARG A 27 8.06 6.54 -5.14
C ARG A 27 7.45 6.77 -3.76
N TYR A 28 7.02 5.72 -3.07
CA TYR A 28 6.58 5.81 -1.68
C TYR A 28 7.76 6.19 -0.77
N VAL A 29 8.93 5.58 -0.98
CA VAL A 29 10.15 5.91 -0.20
C VAL A 29 10.60 7.36 -0.44
N ALA A 30 10.45 7.86 -1.67
CA ALA A 30 10.81 9.21 -2.05
C ALA A 30 9.90 10.29 -1.44
N ASP A 31 8.59 10.02 -1.34
CA ASP A 31 7.61 10.95 -0.75
C ASP A 31 6.47 10.22 -0.01
N PRO A 32 6.73 9.69 1.19
CA PRO A 32 5.71 8.97 1.94
C PRO A 32 4.61 9.92 2.44
N PHE A 33 4.93 11.18 2.74
CA PHE A 33 3.96 12.16 3.23
C PHE A 33 2.94 12.53 2.15
N GLY A 34 3.38 12.71 0.91
CA GLY A 34 2.51 12.96 -0.24
C GLY A 34 1.53 11.82 -0.48
N VAL A 35 2.02 10.57 -0.46
CA VAL A 35 1.17 9.38 -0.62
C VAL A 35 0.13 9.29 0.51
N TRP A 36 0.55 9.46 1.76
CA TRP A 36 -0.41 9.41 2.88
C TRP A 36 -1.44 10.53 2.84
N ARG A 37 -1.06 11.72 2.39
CA ARG A 37 -2.01 12.83 2.18
C ARG A 37 -3.04 12.49 1.11
N GLU A 38 -2.60 11.98 -0.05
CA GLU A 38 -3.50 11.55 -1.13
C GLU A 38 -4.53 10.51 -0.65
N LEU A 39 -4.08 9.52 0.13
CA LEU A 39 -4.96 8.49 0.67
C LEU A 39 -6.00 9.05 1.64
N ARG A 40 -5.60 9.93 2.56
CA ARG A 40 -6.54 10.54 3.52
C ARG A 40 -7.53 11.49 2.87
N ASP A 41 -7.12 12.20 1.82
CA ASP A 41 -7.99 13.12 1.08
C ASP A 41 -8.99 12.38 0.17
N GLY A 42 -8.67 11.16 -0.28
CA GLY A 42 -9.46 10.40 -1.24
C GLY A 42 -10.09 9.10 -0.71
N CYS A 43 -9.26 8.08 -0.51
CA CYS A 43 -9.69 6.73 -0.14
C CYS A 43 -9.08 6.33 1.22
N PRO A 44 -9.74 6.64 2.35
CA PRO A 44 -9.13 6.50 3.67
C PRO A 44 -8.99 5.06 4.17
N VAL A 45 -9.48 4.08 3.40
CA VAL A 45 -9.26 2.65 3.62
C VAL A 45 -8.71 2.06 2.33
N ALA A 46 -7.38 2.00 2.22
CA ALA A 46 -6.73 1.46 1.05
C ALA A 46 -6.94 -0.06 0.96
N PHE A 47 -7.12 -0.56 -0.26
CA PHE A 47 -7.18 -1.99 -0.56
C PHE A 47 -5.98 -2.36 -1.44
N SER A 48 -5.44 -3.58 -1.29
CA SER A 48 -4.40 -4.13 -2.16
C SER A 48 -4.42 -5.66 -2.16
N GLU A 49 -4.10 -6.26 -3.31
CA GLU A 49 -3.88 -7.71 -3.46
C GLU A 49 -2.41 -8.06 -3.77
N ARG A 50 -1.57 -7.04 -3.97
CA ARG A 50 -0.21 -7.15 -4.54
C ARG A 50 0.74 -8.02 -3.73
N ARG A 51 0.59 -8.02 -2.41
CA ARG A 51 1.43 -8.77 -1.47
C ARG A 51 0.58 -9.66 -0.57
N GLY A 52 -0.51 -10.19 -1.13
CA GLY A 52 -1.64 -10.72 -0.37
C GLY A 52 -2.75 -9.67 -0.25
N ARG A 53 -3.92 -10.13 0.20
CA ARG A 53 -5.14 -9.33 0.33
C ARG A 53 -5.12 -8.53 1.64
N ALA A 54 -5.09 -7.20 1.57
CA ALA A 54 -5.00 -6.30 2.72
C ALA A 54 -5.89 -5.05 2.59
N TRP A 55 -6.48 -4.64 3.72
CA TRP A 55 -7.31 -3.45 3.89
C TRP A 55 -6.65 -2.61 4.97
N MET A 56 -6.38 -1.35 4.68
CA MET A 56 -5.59 -0.50 5.56
C MET A 56 -6.27 0.86 5.74
N PRO A 57 -6.96 1.08 6.88
CA PRO A 57 -7.37 2.40 7.30
C PRO A 57 -6.15 3.31 7.50
N VAL A 58 -6.22 4.56 7.01
CA VAL A 58 -5.09 5.51 7.06
C VAL A 58 -5.35 6.74 7.94
N ASN A 59 -6.57 6.87 8.46
CA ASN A 59 -6.93 7.85 9.47
C ASN A 59 -6.75 7.26 10.88
N TYR A 60 -6.33 8.11 11.81
CA TYR A 60 -6.12 7.70 13.19
C TYR A 60 -7.42 7.17 13.83
N ASP A 61 -8.53 7.88 13.66
CA ASP A 61 -9.82 7.51 14.24
C ASP A 61 -10.27 6.11 13.77
N ASP A 62 -10.11 5.81 12.47
CA ASP A 62 -10.45 4.52 11.89
C ASP A 62 -9.52 3.40 12.42
N ILE A 63 -8.21 3.67 12.53
CA ILE A 63 -7.24 2.73 13.11
C ILE A 63 -7.59 2.43 14.57
N SER A 64 -7.93 3.45 15.36
CA SER A 64 -8.25 3.31 16.79
C SER A 64 -9.53 2.51 17.05
N THR A 65 -10.38 2.35 16.03
CA THR A 65 -11.62 1.56 16.13
C THR A 65 -11.35 0.06 15.92
N VAL A 66 -10.24 -0.31 15.26
CA VAL A 66 -9.94 -1.70 14.88
C VAL A 66 -8.77 -2.33 15.66
N ALA A 67 -7.95 -1.54 16.35
CA ALA A 67 -6.71 -1.97 17.02
C ALA A 67 -6.75 -1.75 18.53
#